data_AF-A0A918UUK4-F1
#
_entry.id   AF-A0A918UUK4-F1
#
_cell.length_a   1.000
_cell.length_b   1.000
_cell.length_c   1.000
_cell.angle_alpha   90.00
_cell.angle_beta   90.00
_cell.angle_gamma   90.00
#
_symmetry.space_group_name_H-M   'P 1'
#
loop_
_entity.id
_entity.type
_entity.pdbx_description
1 polymer ?
#
loop_
_entity_poly.entity_id
_entity_poly.type
_entity_poly.pdbx_seq_one_letter_code
_entity_poly.pdbx_strand_id
1 'polypeptide(L)'
;MSVKVAAVILAAFSVMAGATFAEPVTVTVPGTSMPWSLKANKNIPFGRNDGTKPIEVKGGDIVAGKEITITATGGTSTIPGGPTFGPAGQESFIATDQVGGSGSIFPARFIDPAMYPVHLNELIGVFVDDKGALVARPFAVGEAFQVIVPPNAKKLQFGLNDDIFADNAGELTVVVTAVAAQ
;
A
#
# COMPACT_ATOMS: atom_id res chain seq x y z
N MET A 1 0.28 -78.60 -6.40
CA MET A 1 1.16 -77.49 -5.94
C MET A 1 1.00 -76.37 -6.94
N SER A 2 0.11 -75.41 -6.68
CA SER A 2 -0.28 -74.38 -7.64
C SER A 2 0.04 -73.01 -7.05
N VAL A 3 1.05 -72.33 -7.61
CA VAL A 3 1.42 -70.97 -7.22
C VAL A 3 0.57 -69.99 -8.02
N LYS A 4 -0.26 -69.20 -7.35
CA LYS A 4 -0.95 -68.04 -7.94
C LYS A 4 -0.03 -66.84 -7.80
N VAL A 5 0.40 -66.25 -8.92
CA VAL A 5 1.13 -64.98 -8.94
C VAL A 5 0.09 -63.87 -8.93
N ALA A 6 0.01 -63.10 -7.85
CA ALA A 6 -0.78 -61.88 -7.78
C ALA A 6 0.11 -60.70 -8.22
N ALA A 7 -0.25 -60.05 -9.33
CA ALA A 7 0.37 -58.81 -9.75
C ALA A 7 -0.16 -57.66 -8.89
N VAL A 8 0.72 -57.02 -8.11
CA VAL A 8 0.41 -55.78 -7.39
C VAL A 8 0.73 -54.63 -8.34
N ILE A 9 -0.30 -53.97 -8.87
CA ILE A 9 -0.16 -52.69 -9.59
C ILE A 9 -0.11 -51.59 -8.54
N LEU A 10 1.06 -51.01 -8.34
CA LEU A 10 1.25 -49.83 -7.49
C LEU A 10 0.92 -48.59 -8.33
N ALA A 11 -0.29 -48.03 -8.17
CA ALA A 11 -0.65 -46.76 -8.78
C ALA A 11 -0.01 -45.62 -7.96
N ALA A 12 0.99 -44.94 -8.52
CA ALA A 12 1.53 -43.72 -7.96
C ALA A 12 0.52 -42.58 -8.14
N PHE A 13 -0.17 -42.20 -7.06
CA PHE A 13 -0.94 -40.96 -7.00
C PHE A 13 0.04 -39.80 -6.79
N SER A 14 0.39 -39.10 -7.87
CA SER A 14 1.06 -37.81 -7.78
C SER A 14 0.05 -36.77 -7.29
N VAL A 15 0.12 -36.43 -6.00
CA VAL A 15 -0.63 -35.30 -5.45
C VAL A 15 0.01 -34.02 -5.99
N MET A 16 -0.57 -33.41 -7.03
CA MET A 16 -0.27 -32.03 -7.37
C MET A 16 -0.85 -31.16 -6.24
N ALA A 17 0.00 -30.71 -5.33
CA ALA A 17 -0.33 -29.65 -4.40
C ALA A 17 -0.60 -28.39 -5.24
N GLY A 18 -1.87 -28.04 -5.43
CA GLY A 18 -2.25 -26.79 -6.06
C GLY A 18 -1.71 -25.63 -5.22
N ALA A 19 -0.96 -24.72 -5.84
CA ALA A 19 -0.60 -23.47 -5.20
C ALA A 19 -1.88 -22.70 -4.86
N THR A 20 -2.23 -22.63 -3.58
CA THR A 20 -3.30 -21.74 -3.11
C THR A 20 -2.75 -20.31 -3.17
N PHE A 21 -3.25 -19.54 -4.13
CA PHE A 21 -3.07 -18.10 -4.13
C PHE A 21 -3.95 -17.50 -3.03
N ALA A 22 -3.39 -16.62 -2.22
CA ALA A 22 -4.21 -15.82 -1.32
C ALA A 22 -5.01 -14.81 -2.13
N GLU A 23 -6.28 -14.59 -1.73
CA GLU A 23 -7.17 -13.68 -2.43
C GLU A 23 -6.68 -12.23 -2.33
N PRO A 24 -6.78 -11.44 -3.42
CA PRO A 24 -6.46 -10.03 -3.39
C PRO A 24 -7.28 -9.30 -2.30
N VAL A 25 -6.63 -8.39 -1.60
CA VAL A 25 -7.31 -7.49 -0.65
C VAL A 25 -7.58 -6.16 -1.33
N THR A 26 -8.85 -5.79 -1.43
CA THR A 26 -9.30 -4.51 -1.99
C THR A 26 -9.72 -3.55 -0.87
N VAL A 27 -9.23 -2.31 -0.92
CA VAL A 27 -9.62 -1.23 -0.02
C VAL A 27 -9.91 0.06 -0.78
N THR A 28 -10.77 0.89 -0.21
CA THR A 28 -11.06 2.25 -0.70
C THR A 28 -10.26 3.25 0.13
N VAL A 29 -9.54 4.15 -0.54
CA VAL A 29 -8.74 5.24 0.05
C VAL A 29 -9.38 6.58 -0.27
N PRO A 30 -10.15 7.18 0.65
CA PRO A 30 -10.70 8.53 0.48
C PRO A 30 -9.60 9.56 0.29
N GLY A 31 -9.85 10.62 -0.51
CA GLY A 31 -8.89 11.72 -0.72
C GLY A 31 -8.44 12.43 0.56
N THR A 32 -9.25 12.36 1.62
CA THR A 32 -8.95 12.92 2.94
C THR A 32 -8.01 12.04 3.78
N SER A 33 -7.67 10.84 3.35
CA SER A 33 -6.89 9.89 4.14
C SER A 33 -5.43 10.31 4.26
N MET A 34 -5.00 10.51 5.50
CA MET A 34 -3.59 10.74 5.82
C MET A 34 -2.80 9.42 5.76
N PRO A 35 -1.53 9.42 5.30
CA PRO A 35 -0.80 8.19 5.03
C PRO A 35 -0.34 7.43 6.29
N TRP A 36 -0.14 8.12 7.42
CA TRP A 36 0.10 7.46 8.72
C TRP A 36 -0.46 8.27 9.89
N SER A 37 -0.53 7.63 11.06
CA SER A 37 -0.92 8.33 12.30
C SER A 37 0.24 9.13 12.88
N LEU A 38 0.08 10.45 13.03
CA LEU A 38 1.04 11.30 13.74
C LEU A 38 1.11 11.01 15.25
N LYS A 39 0.04 10.47 15.83
CA LYS A 39 0.05 10.05 17.25
C LYS A 39 1.05 8.93 17.49
N ALA A 40 1.10 7.96 16.58
CA ALA A 40 2.04 6.84 16.65
C ALA A 40 3.45 7.23 16.17
N ASN A 41 3.57 8.23 15.29
CA ASN A 41 4.81 8.57 14.59
C ASN A 41 5.18 10.06 14.71
N LYS A 42 5.38 10.54 15.95
CA LYS A 42 5.60 11.96 16.26
C LYS A 42 6.85 12.58 15.63
N ASN A 43 7.85 11.77 15.27
CA ASN A 43 9.14 12.24 14.73
C ASN A 43 9.14 12.41 13.21
N ILE A 44 8.04 12.06 12.54
CA ILE A 44 7.84 12.23 11.11
C ILE A 44 6.52 12.98 10.85
N PRO A 45 6.43 14.26 11.30
CA PRO A 45 5.23 15.07 11.15
C PRO A 45 5.04 15.47 9.69
N PHE A 46 3.79 15.65 9.28
CA PHE A 46 3.42 16.16 7.96
C PHE A 46 2.08 16.90 8.04
N GLY A 47 1.85 17.79 7.08
CA GLY A 47 0.59 18.49 6.89
C GLY A 47 0.01 19.18 8.12
N ARG A 48 -1.29 19.47 8.08
CA ARG A 48 -2.06 20.07 9.19
C ARG A 48 -2.67 19.04 10.15
N ASN A 49 -2.57 17.76 9.82
CA ASN A 49 -3.23 16.67 10.55
C ASN A 49 -4.75 16.89 10.68
N ASP A 50 -5.38 17.36 9.60
CA ASP A 50 -6.79 17.71 9.49
C ASP A 50 -7.62 16.70 8.69
N GLY A 51 -6.97 15.64 8.18
CA GLY A 51 -7.61 14.57 7.41
C GLY A 51 -8.20 13.45 8.24
N THR A 52 -8.61 12.39 7.54
CA THR A 52 -9.06 11.13 8.13
C THR A 52 -7.89 10.19 8.44
N LYS A 53 -8.15 9.16 9.24
CA LYS A 53 -7.16 8.14 9.58
C LYS A 53 -6.69 7.39 8.32
N PRO A 54 -5.45 6.87 8.31
CA PRO A 54 -4.98 6.00 7.23
C PRO A 54 -5.89 4.79 7.06
N ILE A 55 -6.02 4.35 5.81
CA ILE A 55 -6.71 3.10 5.49
C ILE A 55 -5.75 1.95 5.71
N GLU A 56 -6.17 0.97 6.52
CA GLU A 56 -5.33 -0.17 6.89
C GLU A 56 -5.72 -1.41 6.09
N VAL A 57 -4.73 -2.06 5.48
CA VAL A 57 -4.81 -3.45 5.03
C VAL A 57 -4.24 -4.34 6.14
N LYS A 58 -5.07 -5.27 6.61
CA LYS A 58 -4.73 -6.28 7.62
C LYS A 58 -4.99 -7.67 7.06
N GLY A 59 -4.23 -8.64 7.55
CA GLY A 59 -4.36 -10.02 7.10
C GLY A 59 -3.84 -10.21 5.68
N GLY A 60 -4.07 -11.39 5.10
CA GLY A 60 -3.53 -11.76 3.80
C GLY A 60 -2.00 -11.80 3.77
N ASP A 61 -1.43 -11.56 2.60
CA ASP A 61 0.01 -11.65 2.31
C ASP A 61 0.90 -10.54 2.87
N ILE A 62 0.39 -9.75 3.83
CA ILE A 62 1.23 -8.87 4.65
C ILE A 62 2.02 -9.73 5.65
N VAL A 63 2.91 -10.55 5.11
CA VAL A 63 3.79 -11.48 5.81
C VAL A 63 5.21 -11.09 5.47
N ALA A 64 6.02 -10.81 6.50
CA ALA A 64 7.41 -10.42 6.32
C ALA A 64 8.15 -11.35 5.35
N GLY A 65 8.88 -10.77 4.39
CA GLY A 65 9.63 -11.47 3.36
C GLY A 65 8.81 -11.89 2.13
N LYS A 66 7.48 -11.80 2.15
CA LYS A 66 6.68 -11.98 0.93
C LYS A 66 6.73 -10.73 0.06
N GLU A 67 6.75 -10.93 -1.25
CA GLU A 67 6.53 -9.86 -2.21
C GLU A 67 5.03 -9.69 -2.48
N ILE A 68 4.60 -8.44 -2.51
CA ILE A 68 3.23 -8.04 -2.85
C ILE A 68 3.26 -7.08 -4.04
N THR A 69 2.21 -7.15 -4.86
CA THR A 69 1.89 -6.14 -5.86
C THR A 69 0.72 -5.31 -5.35
N ILE A 70 0.85 -3.99 -5.45
CA ILE A 70 -0.16 -3.00 -5.14
C ILE A 70 -0.55 -2.35 -6.46
N THR A 71 -1.84 -2.30 -6.77
CA THR A 71 -2.36 -1.54 -7.91
C THR A 71 -3.46 -0.61 -7.44
N ALA A 72 -3.55 0.57 -8.03
CA ALA A 72 -4.55 1.56 -7.68
C ALA A 72 -5.25 2.12 -8.91
N THR A 73 -6.52 2.48 -8.75
CA THR A 73 -7.36 3.15 -9.76
C THR A 73 -8.30 4.13 -9.07
N GLY A 74 -9.11 4.85 -9.85
CA GLY A 74 -10.04 5.87 -9.34
C GLY A 74 -9.42 7.26 -9.40
N GLY A 75 -9.93 8.16 -8.55
CA GLY A 75 -9.35 9.48 -8.51
C GLY A 75 -9.81 10.34 -7.34
N THR A 76 -8.92 11.26 -6.97
CA THR A 76 -9.05 12.17 -5.84
C THR A 76 -8.81 13.61 -6.30
N SER A 77 -9.23 14.58 -5.49
CA SER A 77 -8.99 16.00 -5.76
C SER A 77 -8.46 16.68 -4.51
N THR A 78 -7.75 17.79 -4.69
CA THR A 78 -7.18 18.61 -3.61
C THR A 78 -8.17 19.64 -3.06
N ILE A 79 -9.32 19.80 -3.73
CA ILE A 79 -10.44 20.65 -3.31
C ILE A 79 -11.77 20.03 -3.77
N PRO A 80 -12.89 20.29 -3.10
CA PRO A 80 -14.18 19.75 -3.53
C PRO A 80 -14.61 20.38 -4.87
N GLY A 81 -14.96 19.54 -5.85
CA GLY A 81 -15.35 19.98 -7.20
C GLY A 81 -14.18 20.44 -8.09
N GLY A 82 -12.94 20.27 -7.64
CA GLY A 82 -11.74 20.52 -8.45
C GLY A 82 -11.44 19.41 -9.47
N PRO A 83 -10.33 19.55 -10.21
CA PRO A 83 -9.83 18.48 -11.07
C PRO A 83 -9.57 17.20 -10.28
N THR A 84 -9.82 16.06 -10.93
CA THR A 84 -9.55 14.74 -10.37
C THR A 84 -8.23 14.21 -10.92
N PHE A 85 -7.41 13.67 -10.03
CA PHE A 85 -6.12 13.06 -10.32
C PHE A 85 -6.16 11.58 -10.03
N GLY A 86 -5.44 10.80 -10.84
CA GLY A 86 -5.28 9.37 -10.59
C GLY A 86 -4.31 9.09 -9.43
N PRO A 87 -4.02 7.81 -9.17
CA PRO A 87 -3.12 7.41 -8.09
C PRO A 87 -1.69 7.98 -8.16
N ALA A 88 -1.17 8.32 -9.35
CA ALA A 88 0.11 9.04 -9.49
C ALA A 88 0.05 10.52 -9.07
N GLY A 89 -1.11 11.02 -8.68
CA GLY A 89 -1.30 12.41 -8.27
C GLY A 89 -1.31 13.40 -9.44
N GLN A 90 -1.13 14.67 -9.09
CA GLN A 90 -1.12 15.78 -10.03
C GLN A 90 0.27 15.96 -10.65
N GLU A 91 0.47 15.45 -11.87
CA GLU A 91 1.75 15.50 -12.62
C GLU A 91 2.38 16.90 -12.67
N SER A 92 1.57 17.96 -12.75
CA SER A 92 2.07 19.34 -12.82
C SER A 92 2.54 19.92 -11.48
N PHE A 93 2.40 19.19 -10.37
CA PHE A 93 2.71 19.66 -9.04
C PHE A 93 3.56 18.63 -8.28
N ILE A 94 4.88 18.82 -8.34
CA ILE A 94 5.83 18.11 -7.47
C ILE A 94 5.54 18.53 -6.03
N ALA A 95 5.40 17.58 -5.10
CA ALA A 95 5.10 17.80 -3.67
C ALA A 95 6.00 16.88 -2.83
N THR A 96 7.32 17.07 -2.95
CA THR A 96 8.32 16.12 -2.46
C THR A 96 8.91 16.53 -1.11
N ASP A 97 9.81 17.51 -1.08
CA ASP A 97 10.57 17.88 0.12
C ASP A 97 10.40 19.35 0.53
N GLN A 98 9.59 20.09 -0.21
CA GLN A 98 9.27 21.49 0.07
C GLN A 98 8.16 21.65 1.10
N VAL A 99 8.01 22.88 1.57
CA VAL A 99 6.86 23.32 2.37
C VAL A 99 5.66 23.56 1.43
N GLY A 100 4.51 22.98 1.76
CA GLY A 100 3.27 23.13 0.99
C GLY A 100 2.46 24.38 1.36
N GLY A 101 1.25 24.46 0.81
CA GLY A 101 0.36 25.61 0.99
C GLY A 101 -0.11 25.80 2.43
N SER A 102 -0.02 24.75 3.26
CA SER A 102 -0.33 24.82 4.68
C SER A 102 0.72 25.51 5.54
N GLY A 103 1.96 25.62 5.05
CA GLY A 103 3.14 25.94 5.87
C GLY A 103 3.82 24.72 6.50
N SER A 104 3.29 23.50 6.30
CA SER A 104 3.89 22.23 6.71
C SER A 104 4.56 21.51 5.53
N ILE A 105 5.36 20.50 5.84
CA ILE A 105 5.95 19.59 4.84
C ILE A 105 4.96 18.52 4.39
N PHE A 106 5.11 18.07 3.14
CA PHE A 106 4.40 16.93 2.59
C PHE A 106 4.89 15.59 3.17
N PRO A 107 4.04 14.55 3.20
CA PRO A 107 4.44 13.18 3.54
C PRO A 107 5.65 12.68 2.75
N ALA A 108 5.74 13.03 1.47
CA ALA A 108 6.83 12.60 0.59
C ALA A 108 8.24 12.99 1.06
N ARG A 109 8.36 13.94 1.98
CA ARG A 109 9.66 14.33 2.56
C ARG A 109 10.41 13.17 3.19
N PHE A 110 9.68 12.15 3.66
CA PHE A 110 10.22 10.97 4.34
C PHE A 110 10.42 9.75 3.42
N ILE A 111 9.96 9.84 2.17
CA ILE A 111 10.15 8.82 1.14
C ILE A 111 11.62 8.79 0.71
N ASP A 112 12.10 7.65 0.21
CA ASP A 112 13.45 7.54 -0.35
C ASP A 112 13.63 8.51 -1.53
N PRO A 113 14.66 9.38 -1.53
CA PRO A 113 14.94 10.29 -2.64
C PRO A 113 15.11 9.61 -4.00
N ALA A 114 15.43 8.31 -4.04
CA ALA A 114 15.48 7.54 -5.28
C ALA A 114 14.11 7.41 -5.98
N MET A 115 13.00 7.66 -5.27
CA MET A 115 11.63 7.64 -5.83
C MET A 115 11.09 9.05 -6.11
N TYR A 116 11.94 10.07 -6.06
CA TYR A 116 11.54 11.43 -6.42
C TYR A 116 11.53 11.61 -7.94
N PRO A 117 10.68 12.51 -8.48
CA PRO A 117 9.72 13.34 -7.77
C PRO A 117 8.45 12.58 -7.37
N VAL A 118 7.86 12.97 -6.23
CA VAL A 118 6.53 12.56 -5.77
C VAL A 118 5.58 13.75 -5.91
N HIS A 119 4.37 13.51 -6.38
CA HIS A 119 3.41 14.54 -6.77
C HIS A 119 2.32 14.78 -5.72
N LEU A 120 1.67 15.95 -5.80
CA LEU A 120 0.55 16.29 -4.95
C LEU A 120 -0.59 15.27 -5.15
N ASN A 121 -1.18 14.82 -4.06
CA ASN A 121 -2.27 13.84 -4.04
C ASN A 121 -1.91 12.45 -4.59
N GLU A 122 -0.62 12.14 -4.76
CA GLU A 122 -0.14 10.80 -5.09
C GLU A 122 -0.41 9.81 -3.95
N LEU A 123 -0.76 8.56 -4.29
CA LEU A 123 -0.99 7.50 -3.32
C LEU A 123 0.32 7.11 -2.62
N ILE A 124 0.32 7.17 -1.30
CA ILE A 124 1.43 6.78 -0.44
C ILE A 124 1.09 5.51 0.32
N GLY A 125 2.03 4.57 0.34
CA GLY A 125 2.00 3.34 1.11
C GLY A 125 3.01 3.36 2.26
N VAL A 126 2.66 2.72 3.38
CA VAL A 126 3.58 2.58 4.50
C VAL A 126 3.33 1.33 5.34
N PHE A 127 4.41 0.59 5.64
CA PHE A 127 4.33 -0.57 6.53
C PHE A 127 4.44 -0.15 7.99
N VAL A 128 3.55 -0.70 8.82
CA VAL A 128 3.48 -0.42 10.25
C VAL A 128 3.36 -1.68 11.09
N ASP A 129 3.71 -1.55 12.37
CA ASP A 129 3.48 -2.57 13.39
C ASP A 129 2.02 -2.62 13.86
N ASP A 130 1.72 -3.48 14.85
CA ASP A 130 0.37 -3.62 15.41
C ASP A 130 -0.16 -2.34 16.07
N LYS A 131 0.74 -1.42 16.47
CA LYS A 131 0.43 -0.14 17.12
C LYS A 131 0.37 1.02 16.13
N GLY A 132 0.65 0.78 14.85
CA GLY A 132 0.68 1.80 13.80
C GLY A 132 1.98 2.59 13.74
N ALA A 133 3.04 2.14 14.41
CA ALA A 133 4.37 2.72 14.28
C ALA A 133 5.02 2.22 12.98
N LEU A 134 5.68 3.12 12.24
CA LEU A 134 6.37 2.78 11.00
C LEU A 134 7.49 1.78 11.27
N VAL A 135 7.55 0.73 10.44
CA VAL A 135 8.63 -0.27 10.46
C VAL A 135 9.59 -0.14 9.27
N ALA A 136 9.22 0.65 8.27
CA ALA A 136 10.02 0.99 7.11
C ALA A 136 9.70 2.42 6.65
N ARG A 137 10.50 2.96 5.72
CA ARG A 137 10.21 4.25 5.09
C ARG A 137 8.90 4.15 4.29
N PRO A 138 8.09 5.23 4.24
CA PRO A 138 6.96 5.29 3.33
C PRO A 138 7.46 5.26 1.87
N PHE A 139 6.56 4.92 0.95
CA PHE A 139 6.85 4.83 -0.47
C PHE A 139 5.70 5.38 -1.31
N ALA A 140 6.04 5.95 -2.47
CA ALA A 140 5.07 6.37 -3.47
C ALA A 140 4.59 5.13 -4.22
N VAL A 141 3.27 4.98 -4.34
CA VAL A 141 2.66 3.81 -4.98
C VAL A 141 2.36 4.10 -6.45
N GLY A 142 1.84 5.30 -6.75
CA GLY A 142 1.29 5.60 -8.08
C GLY A 142 0.20 4.61 -8.48
N GLU A 143 0.13 4.28 -9.78
CA GLU A 143 -0.81 3.27 -10.31
C GLU A 143 -0.45 1.85 -9.89
N ALA A 144 0.85 1.54 -9.75
CA ALA A 144 1.31 0.20 -9.42
C ALA A 144 2.68 0.20 -8.74
N PHE A 145 2.83 -0.64 -7.71
CA PHE A 145 4.08 -0.80 -6.99
C PHE A 145 4.29 -2.24 -6.53
N GLN A 146 5.52 -2.74 -6.62
CA GLN A 146 5.91 -4.04 -6.06
C GLN A 146 6.87 -3.83 -4.90
N VAL A 147 6.65 -4.56 -3.82
CA VAL A 147 7.44 -4.40 -2.60
C VAL A 147 7.50 -5.68 -1.79
N ILE A 148 8.66 -5.91 -1.18
CA ILE A 148 8.82 -6.96 -0.19
C ILE A 148 8.35 -6.44 1.16
N VAL A 149 7.44 -7.15 1.79
CA VAL A 149 6.93 -6.82 3.13
C VAL A 149 8.10 -6.87 4.11
N PRO A 150 8.43 -5.77 4.81
CA PRO A 150 9.60 -5.70 5.65
C PRO A 150 9.42 -6.52 6.94
N PRO A 151 10.52 -6.88 7.64
CA PRO A 151 10.43 -7.47 8.96
C PRO A 151 9.58 -6.62 9.91
N ASN A 152 8.85 -7.30 10.79
CA ASN A 152 7.97 -6.69 11.80
C ASN A 152 6.74 -5.93 11.26
N ALA A 153 6.54 -5.86 9.95
CA ALA A 153 5.28 -5.36 9.40
C ALA A 153 4.11 -6.25 9.84
N LYS A 154 3.04 -5.60 10.27
CA LYS A 154 1.78 -6.23 10.65
C LYS A 154 0.61 -5.71 9.83
N LYS A 155 0.75 -4.49 9.31
CA LYS A 155 -0.24 -3.82 8.48
C LYS A 155 0.46 -3.00 7.41
N LEU A 156 -0.27 -2.78 6.31
CA LEU A 156 0.05 -1.78 5.32
C LEU A 156 -0.99 -0.66 5.44
N GLN A 157 -0.55 0.58 5.45
CA GLN A 157 -1.40 1.77 5.51
C GLN A 157 -1.30 2.56 4.21
N PHE A 158 -2.42 3.16 3.81
CA PHE A 158 -2.52 4.02 2.64
C PHE A 158 -3.13 5.38 2.99
N GLY A 159 -2.67 6.40 2.27
CA GLY A 159 -3.20 7.75 2.26
C GLY A 159 -2.57 8.57 1.13
N LEU A 160 -2.80 9.87 1.13
CA LEU A 160 -2.42 10.75 0.02
C LEU A 160 -1.22 11.61 0.39
N ASN A 161 -0.45 12.00 -0.63
CA ASN A 161 0.63 12.96 -0.49
C ASN A 161 0.08 14.40 -0.53
N ASP A 162 -0.38 14.90 0.62
CA ASP A 162 -0.91 16.25 0.76
C ASP A 162 -0.46 16.89 2.07
N ASP A 163 -0.60 18.20 2.18
CA ASP A 163 -0.35 18.95 3.42
C ASP A 163 -1.63 19.59 4.01
N ILE A 164 -2.71 19.60 3.24
CA ILE A 164 -4.08 19.93 3.67
C ILE A 164 -4.98 18.80 3.18
N PHE A 165 -5.63 18.09 4.10
CA PHE A 165 -6.40 16.89 3.74
C PHE A 165 -7.91 17.09 3.86
N ALA A 166 -8.34 18.07 4.65
CA ALA A 166 -9.75 18.27 4.98
C ALA A 166 -10.62 18.75 3.81
N ASP A 167 -10.00 19.38 2.80
CA ASP A 167 -10.63 19.85 1.56
C ASP A 167 -10.49 18.85 0.40
N ASN A 168 -9.77 17.75 0.59
CA ASN A 168 -9.68 16.73 -0.43
C ASN A 168 -11.02 16.00 -0.63
N ALA A 169 -11.25 15.53 -1.85
CA ALA A 169 -12.44 14.74 -2.19
C ALA A 169 -12.08 13.55 -3.10
N GLY A 170 -13.09 12.74 -3.42
CA GLY A 170 -12.93 11.52 -4.21
C GLY A 170 -12.31 10.35 -3.44
N GLU A 171 -11.99 9.29 -4.16
CA GLU A 171 -11.44 8.06 -3.60
C GLU A 171 -10.64 7.25 -4.63
N LEU A 172 -9.65 6.53 -4.14
CA LEU A 172 -8.90 5.53 -4.90
C LEU A 172 -9.35 4.13 -4.48
N THR A 173 -9.40 3.21 -5.44
CA THR A 173 -9.51 1.77 -5.15
C THR A 173 -8.13 1.16 -5.24
N VAL A 174 -7.66 0.57 -4.14
CA VAL A 174 -6.35 -0.08 -4.03
C VAL A 174 -6.53 -1.58 -3.87
N VAL A 175 -5.81 -2.35 -4.65
CA VAL A 175 -5.78 -3.82 -4.62
C VAL A 175 -4.38 -4.27 -4.26
N VAL A 176 -4.27 -5.14 -3.25
CA VAL A 176 -3.02 -5.74 -2.78
C VAL A 176 -3.08 -7.24 -3.00
N THR A 177 -2.08 -7.79 -3.70
CA THR A 177 -2.02 -9.23 -4.04
C THR A 177 -0.63 -9.78 -3.75
N ALA A 178 -0.49 -10.98 -3.15
CA ALA A 178 0.81 -11.66 -3.15
C ALA A 178 1.26 -11.98 -4.57
N VAL A 179 2.57 -11.85 -4.78
CA VAL A 179 3.22 -12.55 -5.89
C VAL A 179 3.32 -14.03 -5.51
N ALA A 180 2.94 -14.92 -6.43
CA ALA A 180 3.15 -16.36 -6.21
C ALA A 180 4.64 -16.66 -5.99
N ALA A 181 4.94 -17.54 -5.04
CA ALA A 181 6.27 -18.13 -4.98
C ALA A 181 6.51 -18.91 -6.29
N GLN A 182 7.61 -18.58 -6.98
CA GLN A 182 8.13 -19.36 -8.11
C GLN A 182 8.76 -20.66 -7.61
#